data_AF-A0AAW2PGR5-F1
#
_entry.id   AF-A0AAW2PGR5-F1
#
_cell.length_a   1.000
_cell.length_b   1.000
_cell.length_c   1.000
_cell.angle_alpha   90.00
_cell.angle_beta   90.00
_cell.angle_gamma   90.00
#
_symmetry.space_group_name_H-M   'P 1'
#
loop_
_entity.id
_entity.type
_entity.pdbx_description
1 polymer ?
#
loop_
_entity_poly.entity_id
_entity_poly.type
_entity_poly.pdbx_seq_one_letter_code
_entity_poly.pdbx_strand_id
1 'polypeptide(L)'
;MQNSSPESVTLSNKLARSPSDQCWSDEADFLDTDGFIKILSGIQGKGVRPDLIGSIITHYASKWLPDLAGDKLKTALSGFQDSPESVTVSWMKQKLLIETVVGILPSEKDSVPCSFLLRLLRLANMVGVEAKCLAELEKRVSWQLDRASLKEFEFDDVVCHTCATLLDCELVLRLVRGFLSSEEVVRSGAALTKVAKLVDCYLAEAAVDSHLTLPEFFALACAVPSHARSTYDGLYRAVDIYLKAHPGLPKQDKKRLCTLIDSRKLSQRGITSCSSDERASSSGRASPPPRSKPSSASKSTGSGPLSSIRSPAIGPEGPARCMSRREMVTQQMEIKRLKEDVLRLQSQCMKMEGVIEQMLEKKKGSSSGEALGAVFEACK
;
A
#
# COMPACT_ATOMS: atom_id res chain seq x y z
N MET A 1 -43.56 -70.12 11.03
CA MET A 1 -42.93 -69.13 11.94
C MET A 1 -41.42 -69.29 11.83
N GLN A 2 -40.71 -68.16 11.81
CA GLN A 2 -39.25 -67.98 11.95
C GLN A 2 -38.34 -68.37 10.77
N ASN A 3 -38.06 -67.34 9.95
CA ASN A 3 -36.87 -67.18 9.11
C ASN A 3 -35.64 -66.91 9.99
N SER A 4 -34.49 -67.54 9.70
CA SER A 4 -33.16 -66.92 9.88
C SER A 4 -32.11 -67.64 9.01
N SER A 5 -31.58 -66.95 8.01
CA SER A 5 -30.38 -67.32 7.23
C SER A 5 -29.10 -66.90 7.98
N PRO A 6 -27.94 -67.54 7.77
CA PRO A 6 -26.68 -67.10 8.35
C PRO A 6 -25.98 -66.06 7.45
N GLU A 7 -25.47 -64.99 8.06
CA GLU A 7 -24.75 -63.89 7.42
C GLU A 7 -23.31 -64.28 7.04
N SER A 8 -22.93 -63.98 5.80
CA SER A 8 -21.57 -64.06 5.28
C SER A 8 -20.78 -62.79 5.56
N VAL A 9 -19.58 -62.97 6.11
CA VAL A 9 -18.55 -61.95 6.35
C VAL A 9 -18.23 -61.18 5.07
N THR A 10 -18.40 -59.85 5.10
CA THR A 10 -17.87 -58.94 4.07
C THR A 10 -16.98 -57.88 4.75
N LEU A 11 -15.70 -57.92 4.40
CA LEU A 11 -14.70 -56.90 4.72
C LEU A 11 -15.06 -55.57 4.02
N SER A 12 -15.41 -54.54 4.78
CA SER A 12 -15.53 -53.17 4.27
C SER A 12 -14.32 -52.35 4.67
N ASN A 13 -13.49 -52.07 3.66
CA ASN A 13 -12.42 -51.08 3.68
C ASN A 13 -12.98 -49.70 4.07
N LYS A 14 -12.48 -49.12 5.17
CA LYS A 14 -12.62 -47.68 5.44
C LYS A 14 -11.71 -46.91 4.47
N LEU A 15 -12.30 -46.25 3.48
CA LEU A 15 -11.64 -45.22 2.69
C LEU A 15 -12.38 -43.89 2.83
N ALA A 16 -11.58 -42.86 3.14
CA ALA A 16 -11.77 -41.42 2.91
C ALA A 16 -13.06 -40.75 3.41
N ARG A 17 -12.90 -39.93 4.45
CA ARG A 17 -13.67 -38.69 4.62
C ARG A 17 -12.72 -37.53 4.34
N SER A 18 -13.04 -36.72 3.34
CA SER A 18 -12.30 -35.51 2.95
C SER A 18 -12.34 -34.47 4.09
N PRO A 19 -11.22 -33.80 4.42
CA PRO A 19 -11.24 -32.66 5.32
C PRO A 19 -11.52 -31.40 4.49
N SER A 20 -12.77 -31.22 4.11
CA SER A 20 -13.27 -29.96 3.57
C SER A 20 -14.43 -29.54 4.46
N ASP A 21 -14.27 -28.38 5.09
CA ASP A 21 -15.28 -27.63 5.85
C ASP A 21 -15.73 -28.23 7.18
N GLN A 22 -14.80 -28.34 8.13
CA GLN A 22 -15.19 -28.49 9.53
C GLN A 22 -14.19 -27.81 10.47
N CYS A 23 -14.61 -26.64 10.95
CA CYS A 23 -14.16 -25.98 12.17
C CYS A 23 -12.72 -25.41 12.01
N TRP A 24 -12.41 -24.17 12.39
CA TRP A 24 -12.22 -23.78 13.78
C TRP A 24 -12.51 -22.29 13.94
N SER A 25 -13.64 -22.01 14.58
CA SER A 25 -13.76 -20.86 15.44
C SER A 25 -13.30 -21.35 16.81
N ASP A 26 -12.07 -21.05 17.20
CA ASP A 26 -11.63 -21.18 18.59
C ASP A 26 -10.52 -20.15 18.84
N GLU A 27 -10.81 -19.23 19.77
CA GLU A 27 -9.93 -18.18 20.27
C GLU A 27 -8.71 -18.71 21.06
N ALA A 28 -8.30 -19.97 20.85
CA ALA A 28 -7.25 -20.65 21.59
C ALA A 28 -5.88 -20.70 20.89
N ASP A 29 -5.78 -20.36 19.59
CA ASP A 29 -4.60 -20.69 18.78
C ASP A 29 -3.55 -19.58 18.62
N PHE A 30 -3.75 -18.37 19.16
CA PHE A 30 -2.76 -17.28 19.03
C PHE A 30 -1.42 -17.60 19.71
N LEU A 31 -1.41 -18.61 20.59
CA LEU A 31 -0.33 -18.93 21.52
C LEU A 31 0.41 -20.26 21.22
N ASP A 32 0.51 -20.67 19.95
CA ASP A 32 1.51 -21.68 19.57
C ASP A 32 2.60 -21.12 18.65
N THR A 33 2.92 -19.82 18.78
CA THR A 33 4.10 -19.26 18.13
C THR A 33 5.37 -19.98 18.58
N ASP A 34 5.47 -20.32 19.87
CA ASP A 34 6.61 -21.07 20.42
C ASP A 34 6.68 -22.51 19.89
N GLY A 35 5.55 -23.22 19.76
CA GLY A 35 5.54 -24.56 19.15
C GLY A 35 5.86 -24.52 17.66
N PHE A 36 5.36 -23.51 16.95
CA PHE A 36 5.72 -23.28 15.55
C PHE A 36 7.24 -23.05 15.38
N ILE A 37 7.85 -22.22 16.22
CA ILE A 37 9.31 -21.99 16.22
C ILE A 37 10.07 -23.29 16.50
N LYS A 38 9.62 -24.11 17.46
CA LYS A 38 10.24 -25.41 17.78
C LYS A 38 10.14 -26.38 16.61
N ILE A 39 8.98 -26.46 15.97
CA ILE A 39 8.77 -27.29 14.77
C ILE A 39 9.68 -26.82 13.64
N LEU A 40 9.73 -25.52 13.37
CA LEU A 40 10.62 -24.94 12.36
C LEU A 40 12.09 -25.22 12.65
N SER A 41 12.53 -25.07 13.90
CA SER A 41 13.91 -25.38 14.32
C SER A 41 14.24 -26.86 14.07
N GLY A 42 13.29 -27.76 14.36
CA GLY A 42 13.42 -29.19 14.06
C GLY A 42 13.44 -29.51 12.56
N ILE A 43 12.71 -28.75 11.74
CA ILE A 43 12.72 -28.86 10.27
C ILE A 43 14.06 -28.35 9.70
N GLN A 44 14.56 -27.22 10.20
CA GLN A 44 15.86 -26.65 9.83
C GLN A 44 17.00 -27.62 10.17
N GLY A 45 16.97 -28.24 11.36
CA GLY A 45 17.96 -29.24 11.78
C GLY A 45 18.01 -30.50 10.89
N LYS A 46 16.98 -30.74 10.07
CA LYS A 46 16.94 -31.84 9.07
C LYS A 46 17.48 -31.43 7.70
N GLY A 47 17.97 -30.20 7.52
CA GLY A 47 18.52 -29.72 6.26
C GLY A 47 17.48 -29.47 5.17
N VAL A 48 16.25 -29.13 5.54
CA VAL A 48 15.21 -28.76 4.58
C VAL A 48 15.58 -27.48 3.83
N ARG A 49 15.25 -27.40 2.54
CA ARG A 49 15.61 -26.25 1.71
C ARG A 49 15.02 -24.94 2.27
N PRO A 50 15.79 -23.83 2.27
CA PRO A 50 15.33 -22.52 2.71
C PRO A 50 14.02 -22.06 2.07
N ASP A 51 13.81 -22.30 0.77
CA ASP A 51 12.57 -21.89 0.08
C ASP A 51 11.31 -22.57 0.64
N LEU A 52 11.43 -23.85 1.07
CA LEU A 52 10.31 -24.57 1.66
C LEU A 52 10.01 -24.04 3.06
N ILE A 53 11.06 -23.74 3.82
CA ILE A 53 10.94 -23.09 5.14
C ILE A 53 10.28 -21.71 4.98
N GLY A 54 10.72 -20.91 4.01
CA GLY A 54 10.14 -19.61 3.70
C GLY A 54 8.66 -19.70 3.27
N SER A 55 8.29 -20.73 2.49
CA SER A 55 6.90 -21.00 2.14
C SER A 55 6.04 -21.38 3.35
N ILE A 56 6.57 -22.19 4.27
CA ILE A 56 5.87 -22.56 5.51
C ILE A 56 5.64 -21.32 6.38
N ILE A 57 6.65 -20.47 6.54
CA ILE A 57 6.55 -19.22 7.30
C ILE A 57 5.58 -18.25 6.63
N THR A 58 5.63 -18.12 5.31
CA THR A 58 4.70 -17.27 4.55
C THR A 58 3.26 -17.71 4.78
N HIS A 59 2.98 -19.01 4.68
CA HIS A 59 1.65 -19.57 4.94
C HIS A 59 1.19 -19.35 6.38
N TYR A 60 2.08 -19.59 7.36
CA TYR A 60 1.80 -19.32 8.77
C TYR A 60 1.47 -17.83 8.99
N ALA A 61 2.30 -16.93 8.49
CA ALA A 61 2.13 -15.49 8.64
C ALA A 61 0.82 -15.01 7.98
N SER A 62 0.48 -15.49 6.78
CA SER A 62 -0.78 -15.14 6.12
C SER A 62 -2.03 -15.64 6.85
N LYS A 63 -1.93 -16.74 7.63
CA LYS A 63 -3.04 -17.20 8.49
C LYS A 63 -3.32 -16.21 9.63
N TRP A 64 -2.28 -15.61 10.19
CA TRP A 64 -2.38 -14.76 11.38
C TRP A 64 -2.39 -13.25 11.08
N LEU A 65 -1.93 -12.88 9.89
CA LEU A 65 -1.91 -11.51 9.38
C LEU A 65 -2.67 -11.52 8.04
N PRO A 66 -4.01 -11.36 8.07
CA PRO A 66 -4.85 -11.39 6.87
C PRO A 66 -4.40 -10.39 5.80
N ASP A 67 -3.82 -9.27 6.21
CA ASP A 67 -3.22 -8.26 5.32
C ASP A 67 -2.07 -8.80 4.45
N LEU A 68 -1.46 -9.94 4.82
CA LEU A 68 -0.45 -10.66 4.04
C LEU A 68 -1.04 -11.71 3.08
N ALA A 69 -2.34 -12.01 3.15
CA ALA A 69 -2.97 -13.04 2.31
C ALA A 69 -3.23 -12.57 0.87
N GLY A 70 -3.23 -11.26 0.61
CA GLY A 70 -3.35 -10.70 -0.75
C GLY A 70 -4.74 -10.79 -1.38
N ASP A 71 -5.74 -11.27 -0.64
CA ASP A 71 -7.14 -11.24 -1.09
C ASP A 71 -7.87 -10.12 -0.35
N LYS A 72 -8.05 -8.98 -1.04
CA LYS A 72 -8.84 -7.81 -0.65
C LYS A 72 -8.35 -7.07 0.59
N LEU A 73 -7.51 -6.05 0.34
CA LEU A 73 -7.28 -4.90 1.21
C LEU A 73 -8.56 -4.01 1.33
N LYS A 74 -9.72 -4.60 1.61
CA LYS A 74 -10.96 -3.89 2.00
C LYS A 74 -11.29 -4.07 3.48
N THR A 75 -10.54 -4.93 4.18
CA THR A 75 -10.79 -5.32 5.57
C THR A 75 -9.84 -4.67 6.58
N ALA A 76 -8.96 -3.75 6.14
CA ALA A 76 -7.96 -3.11 7.02
C ALA A 76 -8.55 -2.23 8.15
N LEU A 77 -9.86 -1.98 8.14
CA LEU A 77 -10.54 -1.16 9.16
C LEU A 77 -11.70 -1.88 9.87
N SER A 78 -12.09 -3.10 9.47
CA SER A 78 -13.23 -3.79 10.11
C SER A 78 -12.83 -4.90 11.08
N GLY A 79 -11.56 -5.34 11.09
CA GLY A 79 -11.09 -6.44 11.94
C GLY A 79 -10.93 -6.10 13.43
N PHE A 80 -11.05 -4.83 13.82
CA PHE A 80 -10.91 -4.40 15.22
C PHE A 80 -12.20 -4.56 16.06
N GLN A 81 -13.30 -5.06 15.48
CA GLN A 81 -14.63 -4.93 16.09
C GLN A 81 -15.20 -6.18 16.77
N ASP A 82 -14.58 -7.36 16.63
CA ASP A 82 -15.21 -8.63 17.07
C ASP A 82 -14.57 -9.29 18.30
N SER A 83 -13.69 -8.63 19.06
CA SER A 83 -13.13 -9.19 20.31
C SER A 83 -13.22 -8.20 21.48
N PRO A 84 -13.54 -8.66 22.71
CA PRO A 84 -13.60 -7.81 23.91
C PRO A 84 -12.21 -7.32 24.39
N GLU A 85 -11.15 -7.60 23.64
CA GLU A 85 -9.77 -7.24 23.98
C GLU A 85 -9.47 -5.77 23.61
N SER A 86 -8.70 -5.07 24.45
CA SER A 86 -8.29 -3.69 24.17
C SER A 86 -7.55 -3.58 22.84
N VAL A 87 -7.90 -2.58 22.02
CA VAL A 87 -7.25 -2.27 20.72
C VAL A 87 -5.72 -2.22 20.85
N THR A 88 -5.21 -1.72 21.98
CA THR A 88 -3.77 -1.67 22.28
C THR A 88 -3.12 -3.05 22.43
N VAL A 89 -3.83 -4.02 23.01
CA VAL A 89 -3.33 -5.39 23.20
C VAL A 89 -3.27 -6.12 21.87
N SER A 90 -4.32 -5.98 21.04
CA SER A 90 -4.33 -6.53 19.66
C SER A 90 -3.19 -5.94 18.81
N TRP A 91 -2.95 -4.63 18.90
CA TRP A 91 -1.82 -3.97 18.24
C TRP A 91 -0.45 -4.50 18.69
N MET A 92 -0.24 -4.65 20.00
CA MET A 92 1.01 -5.19 20.55
C MET A 92 1.23 -6.65 20.14
N LYS A 93 0.16 -7.45 20.11
CA LYS A 93 0.16 -8.83 19.60
C LYS A 93 0.59 -8.88 18.14
N GLN A 94 0.02 -8.03 17.29
CA GLN A 94 0.39 -7.91 15.88
C GLN A 94 1.86 -7.49 15.72
N LYS A 95 2.33 -6.53 16.51
CA LYS A 95 3.73 -6.09 16.53
C LYS A 95 4.69 -7.24 16.86
N LEU A 96 4.42 -7.97 17.94
CA LEU A 96 5.24 -9.09 18.39
C LEU A 96 5.27 -10.23 17.36
N LEU A 97 4.12 -10.51 16.73
CA LEU A 97 4.04 -11.53 15.69
C LEU A 97 4.89 -11.15 14.46
N ILE A 98 4.84 -9.89 14.01
CA ILE A 98 5.66 -9.41 12.89
C ILE A 98 7.15 -9.55 13.24
N GLU A 99 7.56 -9.10 14.42
CA GLU A 99 8.96 -9.22 14.89
C GLU A 99 9.41 -10.67 14.96
N THR A 100 8.55 -11.57 15.44
CA THR A 100 8.83 -13.00 15.50
C THR A 100 8.95 -13.61 14.10
N VAL A 101 8.02 -13.31 13.20
CA VAL A 101 8.07 -13.76 11.81
C VAL A 101 9.37 -13.32 11.15
N VAL A 102 9.77 -12.05 11.29
CA VAL A 102 11.05 -11.55 10.74
C VAL A 102 12.24 -12.30 11.34
N GLY A 103 12.21 -12.58 12.65
CA GLY A 103 13.28 -13.31 13.34
C GLY A 103 13.48 -14.76 12.88
N ILE A 104 12.46 -15.40 12.32
CA ILE A 104 12.52 -16.79 11.83
C ILE A 104 12.71 -16.91 10.31
N LEU A 105 12.70 -15.80 9.55
CA LEU A 105 12.85 -15.84 8.09
C LEU A 105 14.24 -16.41 7.69
N PRO A 106 14.32 -17.33 6.71
CA PRO A 106 15.59 -17.84 6.21
C PRO A 106 16.43 -16.70 5.62
N SER A 107 17.73 -16.69 5.90
CA SER A 107 18.64 -15.59 5.49
C SER A 107 19.03 -15.65 4.01
N GLU A 108 18.77 -16.78 3.35
CA GLU A 108 19.11 -17.02 1.96
C GLU A 108 18.25 -16.18 1.02
N LYS A 109 18.88 -15.67 -0.05
CA LYS A 109 18.20 -14.95 -1.11
C LYS A 109 17.15 -15.83 -1.78
N ASP A 110 16.02 -15.22 -2.15
CA ASP A 110 14.90 -15.85 -2.88
C ASP A 110 14.17 -16.98 -2.09
N SER A 111 14.53 -17.21 -0.82
CA SER A 111 13.84 -18.17 0.06
C SER A 111 12.41 -17.77 0.40
N VAL A 112 12.13 -16.47 0.36
CA VAL A 112 10.83 -15.88 0.67
C VAL A 112 10.43 -14.94 -0.48
N PRO A 113 9.20 -15.04 -1.01
CA PRO A 113 8.75 -14.19 -2.11
C PRO A 113 8.90 -12.69 -1.79
N CYS A 114 9.44 -11.91 -2.73
CA CYS A 114 9.61 -10.47 -2.60
C CYS A 114 8.28 -9.75 -2.30
N SER A 115 7.16 -10.19 -2.89
CA SER A 115 5.83 -9.62 -2.64
C SER A 115 5.36 -9.81 -1.20
N PHE A 116 5.64 -10.97 -0.59
CA PHE A 116 5.39 -11.18 0.84
C PHE A 116 6.24 -10.23 1.70
N LEU A 117 7.54 -10.11 1.42
CA LEU A 117 8.42 -9.22 2.18
C LEU A 117 8.00 -7.75 2.07
N LEU A 118 7.56 -7.29 0.89
CA LEU A 118 7.06 -5.92 0.69
C LEU A 118 5.77 -5.66 1.50
N ARG A 119 4.84 -6.62 1.52
CA ARG A 119 3.63 -6.54 2.34
C ARG A 119 3.96 -6.56 3.84
N LEU A 120 4.87 -7.43 4.25
CA LEU A 120 5.36 -7.50 5.62
C LEU A 120 6.04 -6.19 6.04
N LEU A 121 6.84 -5.58 5.15
CA LEU A 121 7.51 -4.30 5.42
C LEU A 121 6.52 -3.17 5.60
N ARG A 122 5.48 -3.14 4.77
CA ARG A 122 4.38 -2.18 4.91
C ARG A 122 3.68 -2.34 6.26
N LEU A 123 3.33 -3.56 6.65
CA LEU A 123 2.71 -3.82 7.95
C LEU A 123 3.63 -3.47 9.12
N ALA A 124 4.90 -3.84 9.03
CA ALA A 124 5.91 -3.52 10.03
C ALA A 124 6.04 -2.01 10.25
N ASN A 125 6.01 -1.23 9.17
CA ASN A 125 6.07 0.23 9.23
C ASN A 125 4.78 0.83 9.81
N MET A 126 3.61 0.31 9.42
CA MET A 126 2.33 0.74 9.98
C MET A 126 2.24 0.47 11.48
N VAL A 127 2.66 -0.72 11.91
CA VAL A 127 2.58 -1.18 13.30
C VAL A 127 3.68 -0.57 14.19
N GLY A 128 4.74 -0.03 13.59
CA GLY A 128 5.86 0.57 14.31
C GLY A 128 6.68 -0.45 15.08
N VAL A 129 7.14 -1.51 14.41
CA VAL A 129 8.07 -2.52 14.98
C VAL A 129 9.45 -1.93 15.32
N GLU A 130 10.30 -2.66 16.04
CA GLU A 130 11.66 -2.20 16.36
C GLU A 130 12.47 -1.84 15.09
N ALA A 131 13.27 -0.77 15.15
CA ALA A 131 14.09 -0.31 14.02
C ALA A 131 15.06 -1.38 13.48
N LYS A 132 15.55 -2.29 14.34
CA LYS A 132 16.39 -3.43 13.91
C LYS A 132 15.62 -4.42 13.04
N CYS A 133 14.37 -4.72 13.42
CA CYS A 133 13.48 -5.57 12.65
C CYS A 133 13.18 -4.95 11.28
N LEU A 134 12.88 -3.65 11.25
CA LEU A 134 12.70 -2.91 10.00
C LEU A 134 13.96 -2.93 9.12
N ALA A 135 15.13 -2.63 9.68
CA ALA A 135 16.38 -2.59 8.92
C ALA A 135 16.74 -3.95 8.30
N GLU A 136 16.50 -5.05 9.02
CA GLU A 136 16.72 -6.41 8.50
C GLU A 136 15.74 -6.74 7.36
N LEU A 137 14.47 -6.35 7.52
CA LEU A 137 13.46 -6.57 6.48
C LEU A 137 13.74 -5.73 5.22
N GLU A 138 14.12 -4.47 5.39
CA GLU A 138 14.55 -3.60 4.31
C GLU A 138 15.78 -4.14 3.59
N LYS A 139 16.78 -4.64 4.31
CA LYS A 139 17.97 -5.28 3.74
C LYS A 139 17.57 -6.46 2.85
N ARG A 140 16.65 -7.31 3.32
CA ARG A 140 16.14 -8.48 2.56
C ARG A 140 15.38 -8.06 1.31
N VAL A 141 14.48 -7.08 1.42
CA VAL A 141 13.74 -6.53 0.28
C VAL A 141 14.69 -5.91 -0.74
N SER A 142 15.66 -5.12 -0.27
CA SER A 142 16.67 -4.46 -1.11
C SER A 142 17.49 -5.46 -1.93
N TRP A 143 17.77 -6.65 -1.40
CA TRP A 143 18.59 -7.65 -2.08
C TRP A 143 17.87 -8.33 -3.26
N GLN A 144 16.54 -8.37 -3.24
CA GLN A 144 15.72 -9.00 -4.28
C GLN A 144 14.72 -8.03 -4.92
N LEU A 145 15.00 -6.72 -4.90
CA LEU A 145 14.11 -5.70 -5.48
C LEU A 145 13.86 -5.92 -6.98
N ASP A 146 14.75 -6.61 -7.70
CA ASP A 146 14.55 -7.00 -9.11
C ASP A 146 13.47 -8.08 -9.30
N ARG A 147 13.01 -8.70 -8.22
CA ARG A 147 11.92 -9.68 -8.20
C ARG A 147 10.57 -9.07 -7.83
N ALA A 148 10.56 -7.82 -7.37
CA ALA A 148 9.33 -7.08 -7.21
C ALA A 148 8.64 -6.95 -8.58
N SER A 149 7.43 -7.48 -8.68
CA SER A 149 6.66 -7.42 -9.91
C SER A 149 5.62 -6.32 -9.82
N LEU A 150 5.53 -5.50 -10.87
CA LEU A 150 4.43 -4.56 -11.07
C LEU A 150 3.15 -5.25 -11.59
N LYS A 151 3.18 -6.56 -11.84
CA LYS A 151 1.99 -7.29 -12.31
C LYS A 151 1.00 -7.61 -11.17
N GLU A 152 1.46 -7.46 -9.93
CA GLU A 152 0.63 -7.29 -8.74
C GLU A 152 0.20 -5.81 -8.53
N PHE A 153 0.50 -4.92 -9.48
CA PHE A 153 0.03 -3.52 -9.53
C PHE A 153 -1.03 -3.31 -10.63
N GLU A 154 -1.41 -4.37 -11.35
CA GLU A 154 -2.55 -4.35 -12.26
C GLU A 154 -3.80 -4.69 -11.42
N PHE A 155 -4.48 -3.64 -10.95
CA PHE A 155 -5.75 -3.58 -10.19
C PHE A 155 -5.64 -3.65 -8.64
N ASP A 156 -5.76 -2.47 -8.01
CA ASP A 156 -6.18 -2.17 -6.64
C ASP A 156 -5.31 -2.57 -5.41
N ASP A 157 -4.33 -3.48 -5.46
CA ASP A 157 -3.72 -3.99 -4.21
C ASP A 157 -2.40 -3.33 -3.71
N VAL A 158 -1.67 -2.57 -4.54
CA VAL A 158 -0.44 -1.88 -4.07
C VAL A 158 -0.52 -0.35 -4.11
N VAL A 159 -1.40 0.22 -4.94
CA VAL A 159 -1.42 1.67 -5.18
C VAL A 159 -2.84 2.18 -5.03
N CYS A 160 -3.20 2.53 -3.79
CA CYS A 160 -4.44 3.24 -3.50
C CYS A 160 -4.17 4.75 -3.56
N HIS A 161 -4.69 5.39 -4.60
CA HIS A 161 -4.84 6.83 -4.70
C HIS A 161 -5.96 7.26 -3.74
N THR A 162 -5.69 7.28 -2.43
CA THR A 162 -6.42 8.07 -1.41
C THR A 162 -5.99 7.84 0.05
N CYS A 163 -5.11 6.91 0.41
CA CYS A 163 -4.76 6.69 1.82
C CYS A 163 -3.32 6.23 1.97
N ALA A 164 -2.56 6.81 2.91
CA ALA A 164 -1.56 6.24 3.85
C ALA A 164 -0.91 4.84 3.60
N THR A 165 -0.78 4.38 2.35
CA THR A 165 -0.57 2.96 2.01
C THR A 165 0.53 2.70 0.99
N LEU A 166 1.13 3.75 0.45
CA LEU A 166 2.40 3.64 -0.27
C LEU A 166 3.54 3.47 0.74
N LEU A 167 4.53 2.65 0.38
CA LEU A 167 5.86 2.82 0.99
C LEU A 167 6.27 4.27 0.69
N ASP A 168 6.62 5.03 1.72
CA ASP A 168 7.08 6.41 1.55
C ASP A 168 8.23 6.45 0.51
N CYS A 169 8.29 7.52 -0.28
CA CYS A 169 9.41 7.80 -1.17
C CYS A 169 10.76 7.65 -0.49
N GLU A 170 10.88 8.06 0.77
CA GLU A 170 12.11 7.88 1.53
C GLU A 170 12.45 6.39 1.70
N LEU A 171 11.47 5.56 2.02
CA LEU A 171 11.67 4.12 2.16
C LEU A 171 12.03 3.48 0.81
N VAL A 172 11.32 3.82 -0.27
CA VAL A 172 11.65 3.32 -1.62
C VAL A 172 13.08 3.73 -2.01
N LEU A 173 13.47 4.97 -1.72
CA LEU A 173 14.84 5.46 -1.96
C LEU A 173 15.88 4.64 -1.18
N ARG A 174 15.61 4.30 0.09
CA ARG A 174 16.49 3.45 0.91
C ARG A 174 16.59 2.03 0.34
N LEU A 175 15.48 1.45 -0.11
CA LEU A 175 15.46 0.13 -0.76
C LEU A 175 16.27 0.12 -2.08
N VAL A 176 16.11 1.15 -2.91
CA VAL A 176 16.84 1.28 -4.18
C VAL A 176 18.34 1.45 -3.91
N ARG A 177 18.72 2.29 -2.94
CA ARG A 177 20.12 2.44 -2.53
C ARG A 177 20.69 1.13 -1.99
N GLY A 178 19.96 0.44 -1.12
CA GLY A 178 20.36 -0.88 -0.63
C GLY A 178 20.55 -1.91 -1.75
N PHE A 179 19.66 -1.89 -2.76
CA PHE A 179 19.80 -2.73 -3.94
C PHE A 179 21.08 -2.43 -4.72
N LEU A 180 21.43 -1.16 -4.87
CA LEU A 180 22.61 -0.73 -5.64
C LEU A 180 23.92 -0.87 -4.87
N SER A 181 23.89 -0.79 -3.54
CA SER A 181 25.08 -0.86 -2.68
C SER A 181 25.52 -2.28 -2.30
N SER A 182 24.70 -3.31 -2.57
CA SER A 182 25.02 -4.68 -2.18
C SER A 182 26.09 -5.28 -3.13
N GLU A 183 27.24 -5.61 -2.54
CA GLU A 183 28.50 -6.00 -3.20
C GLU A 183 28.55 -7.44 -3.75
N GLU A 184 27.51 -8.24 -3.53
CA GLU A 184 27.43 -9.55 -4.15
C GLU A 184 27.14 -9.41 -5.64
N VAL A 185 28.13 -9.83 -6.45
CA VAL A 185 28.06 -10.10 -7.90
C VAL A 185 27.36 -8.99 -8.67
N VAL A 186 28.16 -8.15 -9.35
CA VAL A 186 27.76 -7.20 -10.41
C VAL A 186 26.32 -7.46 -10.87
N ARG A 187 25.38 -6.63 -10.39
CA ARG A 187 23.97 -6.81 -10.68
C ARG A 187 23.79 -6.92 -12.18
N SER A 188 23.16 -8.00 -12.63
CA SER A 188 22.94 -8.19 -14.07
C SER A 188 22.23 -6.96 -14.64
N GLY A 189 22.59 -6.57 -15.88
CA GLY A 189 21.92 -5.45 -16.55
C GLY A 189 20.39 -5.63 -16.57
N ALA A 190 19.91 -6.87 -16.68
CA ALA A 190 18.50 -7.20 -16.60
C ALA A 190 17.87 -6.85 -15.23
N ALA A 191 18.55 -7.15 -14.13
CA ALA A 191 18.07 -6.82 -12.78
C ALA A 191 18.02 -5.30 -12.57
N LEU A 192 19.05 -4.57 -13.00
CA LEU A 192 19.08 -3.10 -12.98
C LEU A 192 17.93 -2.50 -13.81
N THR A 193 17.67 -3.03 -15.00
CA THR A 193 16.55 -2.57 -15.84
C THR A 193 15.18 -2.86 -15.21
N LYS A 194 15.00 -3.97 -14.50
CA LYS A 194 13.76 -4.23 -13.76
C LYS A 194 13.55 -3.22 -12.65
N VAL A 195 14.57 -2.93 -11.85
CA VAL A 195 14.48 -1.93 -10.77
C VAL A 195 14.27 -0.52 -11.34
N ALA A 196 14.91 -0.18 -12.46
CA ALA A 196 14.66 1.11 -13.12
C ALA A 196 13.20 1.26 -13.54
N LYS A 197 12.60 0.23 -14.13
CA LYS A 197 11.17 0.22 -14.48
C LYS A 197 10.27 0.31 -13.24
N LEU A 198 10.61 -0.42 -12.18
CA LEU A 198 9.91 -0.35 -10.89
C LEU A 198 9.86 1.09 -10.35
N VAL A 199 11.02 1.76 -10.31
CA VAL A 199 11.14 3.14 -9.84
C VAL A 199 10.39 4.11 -10.73
N ASP A 200 10.51 3.99 -12.06
CA ASP A 200 9.81 4.86 -13.00
C ASP A 200 8.28 4.70 -12.89
N CYS A 201 7.77 3.48 -12.65
CA CYS A 201 6.36 3.25 -12.39
C CYS A 201 5.91 3.79 -11.03
N TYR A 202 6.69 3.55 -9.96
CA TYR A 202 6.40 4.12 -8.64
C TYR A 202 6.33 5.65 -8.70
N LEU A 203 7.30 6.31 -9.36
CA LEU A 203 7.29 7.76 -9.53
C LEU A 203 6.07 8.25 -10.31
N ALA A 204 5.60 7.50 -11.31
CA ALA A 204 4.40 7.86 -12.05
C ALA A 204 3.13 7.84 -11.19
N GLU A 205 3.03 6.88 -10.26
CA GLU A 205 1.91 6.78 -9.33
C GLU A 205 2.01 7.83 -8.21
N ALA A 206 3.19 7.93 -7.59
CA ALA A 206 3.45 8.90 -6.53
C ALA A 206 3.33 10.35 -7.03
N ALA A 207 3.58 10.60 -8.32
CA ALA A 207 3.43 11.92 -8.92
C ALA A 207 1.99 12.46 -8.94
N VAL A 208 0.99 11.59 -8.81
CA VAL A 208 -0.41 12.00 -8.66
C VAL A 208 -0.68 12.60 -7.27
N ASP A 209 0.11 12.21 -6.27
CA ASP A 209 0.00 12.72 -4.91
C ASP A 209 0.59 14.13 -4.79
N SER A 210 -0.18 15.04 -4.18
CA SER A 210 0.24 16.42 -3.91
C SER A 210 1.28 16.53 -2.79
N HIS A 211 1.48 15.46 -2.01
CA HIS A 211 2.50 15.42 -0.96
C HIS A 211 3.90 15.10 -1.47
N LEU A 212 4.05 14.60 -2.71
CA LEU A 212 5.35 14.31 -3.27
C LEU A 212 6.14 15.59 -3.59
N THR A 213 7.21 15.83 -2.83
CA THR A 213 8.04 17.02 -3.03
C THR A 213 9.00 16.85 -4.20
N LEU A 214 9.37 17.98 -4.81
CA LEU A 214 10.33 17.99 -5.92
C LEU A 214 11.68 17.33 -5.55
N PRO A 215 12.28 17.60 -4.37
CA PRO A 215 13.53 16.95 -3.98
C PRO A 215 13.41 15.42 -3.86
N GLU A 216 12.30 14.89 -3.36
CA GLU A 216 12.07 13.44 -3.26
C GLU A 216 11.98 12.80 -4.65
N PHE A 217 11.22 13.42 -5.56
CA PHE A 217 11.14 12.98 -6.96
C PHE A 217 12.54 12.90 -7.58
N PHE A 218 13.34 13.96 -7.44
CA PHE A 218 14.71 14.00 -7.95
C PHE A 218 15.62 12.95 -7.31
N ALA A 219 15.58 12.84 -5.98
CA ALA A 219 16.44 11.92 -5.25
C ALA A 219 16.21 10.47 -5.72
N LEU A 220 14.96 10.09 -5.91
CA LEU A 220 14.60 8.76 -6.37
C LEU A 220 14.89 8.55 -7.86
N ALA A 221 14.59 9.52 -8.73
CA ALA A 221 14.89 9.44 -10.15
C ALA A 221 16.41 9.29 -10.41
N CYS A 222 17.23 10.04 -9.66
CA CYS A 222 18.69 10.06 -9.76
C CYS A 222 19.36 8.88 -9.02
N ALA A 223 18.68 8.21 -8.09
CA ALA A 223 19.23 7.03 -7.42
C ALA A 223 19.50 5.89 -8.42
N VAL A 224 18.68 5.77 -9.46
CA VAL A 224 18.86 4.77 -10.51
C VAL A 224 19.86 5.27 -11.57
N PRO A 225 20.93 4.51 -11.87
CA PRO A 225 21.94 4.95 -12.84
C PRO A 225 21.39 4.97 -14.28
N SER A 226 21.92 5.88 -15.11
CA SER A 226 21.44 6.12 -16.48
C SER A 226 21.58 4.91 -17.43
N HIS A 227 22.53 4.01 -17.16
CA HIS A 227 22.70 2.77 -17.93
C HIS A 227 21.67 1.69 -17.58
N ALA A 228 21.03 1.74 -16.41
CA ALA A 228 19.95 0.83 -16.03
C ALA A 228 18.69 1.06 -16.87
N ARG A 229 18.49 2.30 -17.34
CA ARG A 229 17.40 2.70 -18.22
C ARG A 229 17.76 2.45 -19.69
N SER A 230 17.19 1.37 -20.24
CA SER A 230 17.22 1.08 -21.68
C SER A 230 16.32 2.04 -22.47
N THR A 231 15.21 2.47 -21.85
CA THR A 231 14.21 3.40 -22.41
C THR A 231 13.80 4.41 -21.35
N TYR A 232 13.53 5.65 -21.75
CA TYR A 232 13.13 6.72 -20.82
C TYR A 232 11.62 6.99 -20.78
N ASP A 233 10.82 6.19 -21.49
CA ASP A 233 9.36 6.38 -21.59
C ASP A 233 8.65 6.37 -20.23
N GLY A 234 9.07 5.49 -19.31
CA GLY A 234 8.51 5.40 -17.96
C GLY A 234 8.78 6.66 -17.14
N LEU A 235 10.04 7.09 -17.09
CA LEU A 235 10.43 8.33 -16.41
C LEU A 235 9.79 9.57 -17.05
N TYR A 236 9.68 9.61 -18.38
CA TYR A 236 8.96 10.68 -19.09
C TYR A 236 7.49 10.74 -18.66
N ARG A 237 6.81 9.61 -18.59
CA ARG A 237 5.43 9.52 -18.09
C ARG A 237 5.33 10.06 -16.65
N ALA A 238 6.26 9.67 -15.78
CA ALA A 238 6.27 10.15 -14.40
C ALA A 238 6.46 11.67 -14.30
N VAL A 239 7.39 12.24 -15.08
CA VAL A 239 7.61 13.69 -15.14
C VAL A 239 6.38 14.41 -15.68
N ASP A 240 5.76 13.91 -16.76
CA ASP A 240 4.55 14.49 -17.34
C ASP A 240 3.38 14.52 -16.33
N ILE A 241 3.14 13.41 -15.63
CA ILE A 241 2.13 13.35 -14.55
C ILE A 241 2.45 14.35 -13.44
N TYR A 242 3.71 14.41 -12.99
CA TYR A 242 4.13 15.30 -11.91
C TYR A 242 3.91 16.77 -12.27
N LEU A 243 4.27 17.17 -13.50
CA LEU A 243 4.07 18.53 -14.01
C LEU A 243 2.58 18.90 -14.11
N LYS A 244 1.73 17.94 -14.45
CA LYS A 244 0.27 18.11 -14.52
C LYS A 244 -0.37 18.23 -13.12
N ALA A 245 0.09 17.42 -12.17
CA ALA A 245 -0.38 17.46 -10.78
C ALA A 245 0.11 18.71 -10.03
N HIS A 246 1.24 19.28 -10.42
CA HIS A 246 1.89 20.42 -9.74
C HIS A 246 2.02 21.65 -10.66
N PRO A 247 0.91 22.28 -11.08
CA PRO A 247 0.94 23.40 -12.03
C PRO A 247 1.67 24.63 -11.50
N GLY A 248 1.69 24.81 -10.17
CA GLY A 248 2.33 25.91 -9.45
C GLY A 248 3.87 25.86 -9.40
N LEU A 249 4.50 24.80 -9.92
CA LEU A 249 5.97 24.71 -9.95
C LEU A 249 6.60 25.86 -10.76
N PRO A 250 7.70 26.46 -10.26
CA PRO A 250 8.40 27.52 -10.97
C PRO A 250 9.02 26.99 -12.27
N LYS A 251 9.13 27.85 -13.29
CA LYS A 251 9.66 27.47 -14.62
C LYS A 251 11.04 26.81 -14.56
N GLN A 252 11.87 27.25 -13.61
CA GLN A 252 13.20 26.67 -13.38
C GLN A 252 13.11 25.19 -12.98
N ASP A 253 12.20 24.84 -12.07
CA ASP A 253 12.04 23.47 -11.60
C ASP A 253 11.40 22.57 -12.65
N LYS A 254 10.46 23.10 -13.43
CA LYS A 254 9.93 22.41 -14.62
C LYS A 254 11.06 22.08 -15.60
N LYS A 255 11.95 23.03 -15.87
CA LYS A 255 13.13 22.82 -16.71
C LYS A 255 14.06 21.76 -16.13
N ARG A 256 14.32 21.78 -14.82
CA ARG A 256 15.16 20.77 -14.15
C ARG A 256 14.57 19.37 -14.32
N LEU A 257 13.25 19.19 -14.17
CA LEU A 257 12.61 17.88 -14.35
C LEU A 257 12.85 17.34 -15.76
N CYS A 258 12.72 18.19 -16.78
CA CYS A 258 13.01 17.79 -18.16
C CYS A 258 14.47 17.36 -18.37
N THR A 259 15.43 17.87 -17.59
CA THR A 259 16.85 17.44 -17.71
C THR A 259 17.11 16.02 -17.23
N LEU A 260 16.18 15.41 -16.49
CA LEU A 260 16.29 14.00 -16.09
C LEU A 260 16.12 13.04 -17.27
N ILE A 261 15.60 13.50 -18.41
CA ILE A 261 15.18 12.68 -19.53
C ILE A 261 16.22 12.72 -20.65
N ASP A 262 16.79 11.55 -21.02
CA ASP A 262 17.61 11.45 -22.23
C ASP A 262 16.70 11.22 -23.45
N SER A 263 16.48 12.28 -24.22
CA SER A 263 15.59 12.27 -25.40
C SER A 263 16.03 11.27 -26.48
N ARG A 264 17.30 10.86 -26.50
CA ARG A 264 17.84 9.88 -27.46
C ARG A 264 17.40 8.45 -27.14
N LYS A 265 16.99 8.19 -25.90
CA LYS A 265 16.51 6.90 -25.40
C LYS A 265 14.99 6.85 -25.23
N LEU A 266 14.27 7.83 -25.77
CA LEU A 266 12.81 7.78 -25.87
C LEU A 266 12.41 6.93 -27.08
N SER A 267 11.34 6.14 -26.94
CA SER A 267 10.78 5.44 -28.09
C SER A 267 10.19 6.43 -29.10
N GLN A 268 10.00 5.99 -30.34
CA GLN A 268 9.42 6.82 -31.40
C GLN A 268 8.03 7.38 -31.00
N ARG A 269 7.28 6.64 -30.17
CA ARG A 269 6.03 7.10 -29.57
C ARG A 269 6.27 8.20 -28.52
N GLY A 270 7.25 8.04 -27.63
CA GLY A 270 7.65 9.05 -26.65
C GLY A 270 8.10 10.37 -27.29
N ILE A 271 8.83 10.30 -28.41
CA ILE A 271 9.28 11.49 -29.16
C ILE A 271 8.09 12.31 -29.69
N THR A 272 7.07 11.65 -30.24
CA THR A 272 5.86 12.35 -30.73
C THR A 272 5.08 13.04 -29.61
N SER A 273 4.90 12.37 -28.46
CA SER A 273 4.27 12.97 -27.27
C SER A 273 5.05 14.17 -26.73
N CYS A 274 6.38 14.06 -26.66
CA CYS A 274 7.25 15.15 -26.21
C CYS A 274 7.18 16.37 -27.14
N SER A 275 7.12 16.15 -28.46
CA SER A 275 7.04 17.23 -29.46
C SER A 275 5.71 17.96 -29.50
N SER A 276 4.61 17.30 -29.10
CA SER A 276 3.27 17.91 -29.07
C SER A 276 3.08 18.81 -27.85
N ASP A 277 3.65 18.47 -26.71
CA ASP A 277 3.51 19.25 -25.45
C ASP A 277 4.35 20.54 -25.48
N GLU A 278 5.51 20.50 -26.13
CA GLU A 278 6.36 21.68 -26.34
C GLU A 278 5.69 22.73 -27.25
N ARG A 279 4.87 22.29 -28.23
CA ARG A 279 4.05 23.19 -29.06
C ARG A 279 2.85 23.78 -28.32
N ALA A 280 2.29 23.07 -27.34
CA ALA A 280 1.21 23.58 -26.50
C ALA A 280 1.71 24.64 -25.50
N SER A 281 2.92 24.47 -24.97
CA SER A 281 3.55 25.42 -24.03
C SER A 281 4.07 26.71 -24.70
N SER A 282 4.12 26.77 -26.04
CA SER A 282 4.62 27.92 -26.80
C SER A 282 3.55 28.69 -27.60
N SER A 283 2.29 28.25 -27.60
CA SER A 283 1.19 28.96 -28.29
C SER A 283 0.22 29.63 -27.31
N GLY A 284 0.75 30.46 -26.41
CA GLY A 284 -0.03 31.47 -25.69
C GLY A 284 -0.14 32.75 -26.54
N ARG A 285 -0.83 32.70 -27.68
CA ARG A 285 -1.13 33.92 -28.46
C ARG A 285 -2.63 34.06 -28.64
N ALA A 286 -3.14 35.15 -28.06
CA ALA A 286 -4.52 35.58 -28.01
C ALA A 286 -5.25 35.44 -29.36
N SER A 287 -6.42 34.81 -29.32
CA SER A 287 -7.44 35.00 -30.36
C SER A 287 -8.08 36.38 -30.16
N PRO A 288 -8.17 37.25 -31.20
CA PRO A 288 -8.87 38.52 -31.08
C PRO A 288 -10.40 38.30 -31.09
N PRO A 289 -11.19 39.19 -30.46
CA PRO A 289 -12.64 39.07 -30.41
C PRO A 289 -13.27 39.42 -31.76
N PRO A 290 -14.45 38.88 -32.12
CA PRO A 290 -15.10 39.22 -33.36
C PRO A 290 -15.66 40.65 -33.31
N ARG A 291 -15.31 41.43 -34.35
CA ARG A 291 -15.83 42.78 -34.62
C ARG A 291 -17.32 42.75 -34.94
N SER A 292 -18.04 43.67 -34.32
CA SER A 292 -19.40 44.09 -34.65
C SER A 292 -19.43 45.12 -35.80
N LYS A 293 -20.53 45.12 -36.58
CA LYS A 293 -21.26 46.25 -37.25
C LYS A 293 -21.98 45.75 -38.54
N PRO A 294 -22.98 46.48 -39.10
CA PRO A 294 -24.28 46.83 -38.53
C PRO A 294 -25.46 46.51 -39.49
N SER A 295 -26.67 46.85 -39.03
CA SER A 295 -28.02 46.71 -39.60
C SER A 295 -28.27 47.07 -41.08
N SER A 296 -29.20 46.37 -41.73
CA SER A 296 -30.37 46.99 -42.38
C SER A 296 -31.55 45.99 -42.45
N ALA A 297 -32.76 46.54 -42.43
CA ALA A 297 -34.02 45.88 -42.10
C ALA A 297 -34.76 45.27 -43.29
N SER A 298 -35.58 44.25 -43.05
CA SER A 298 -37.03 44.27 -43.37
C SER A 298 -37.73 42.97 -42.93
N LYS A 299 -39.01 43.14 -42.55
CA LYS A 299 -40.01 42.21 -42.02
C LYS A 299 -40.30 41.09 -43.06
N SER A 300 -40.83 39.90 -42.78
CA SER A 300 -41.96 39.53 -41.93
C SER A 300 -42.18 38.01 -41.95
N THR A 301 -42.54 37.45 -40.78
CA THR A 301 -43.55 36.38 -40.53
C THR A 301 -43.42 35.00 -41.21
N GLY A 302 -43.36 33.94 -40.39
CA GLY A 302 -43.83 32.61 -40.79
C GLY A 302 -43.10 31.43 -40.14
N SER A 303 -43.70 30.89 -39.10
CA SER A 303 -43.27 29.75 -38.26
C SER A 303 -43.09 28.41 -39.01
N GLY A 304 -42.15 27.57 -38.54
CA GLY A 304 -41.83 26.22 -39.06
C GLY A 304 -42.80 25.10 -38.63
N PRO A 305 -42.37 23.82 -38.43
CA PRO A 305 -41.04 23.22 -38.66
C PRO A 305 -41.04 21.85 -39.41
N LEU A 306 -39.82 21.35 -39.65
CA LEU A 306 -39.41 20.18 -40.43
C LEU A 306 -39.60 18.80 -39.75
N SER A 307 -39.86 17.81 -40.61
CA SER A 307 -39.60 16.35 -40.54
C SER A 307 -38.15 16.01 -40.13
N SER A 308 -37.87 15.05 -39.23
CA SER A 308 -37.85 13.57 -39.34
C SER A 308 -36.51 12.95 -39.82
N ILE A 309 -36.21 11.76 -39.24
CA ILE A 309 -35.28 10.66 -39.64
C ILE A 309 -33.84 10.73 -39.03
N ARG A 310 -33.51 9.89 -38.01
CA ARG A 310 -32.80 8.55 -38.03
C ARG A 310 -31.40 8.62 -38.68
N SER A 311 -30.27 8.17 -38.13
CA SER A 311 -29.91 6.96 -37.34
C SER A 311 -28.46 7.12 -36.79
N PRO A 312 -27.91 6.17 -35.97
CA PRO A 312 -26.77 6.40 -35.07
C PRO A 312 -25.41 5.98 -35.65
N ALA A 313 -24.34 6.65 -35.20
CA ALA A 313 -22.96 6.22 -35.40
C ALA A 313 -22.17 6.28 -34.08
N ILE A 314 -21.43 5.20 -33.84
CA ILE A 314 -20.46 4.97 -32.77
C ILE A 314 -19.34 6.03 -32.83
N GLY A 315 -19.00 6.60 -31.67
CA GLY A 315 -17.89 7.53 -31.48
C GLY A 315 -17.40 7.52 -30.02
N PRO A 316 -16.09 7.76 -29.76
CA PRO A 316 -15.42 7.49 -28.49
C PRO A 316 -15.47 8.67 -27.52
N GLU A 317 -15.56 8.43 -26.21
CA GLU A 317 -15.32 9.41 -25.14
C GLU A 317 -14.60 8.72 -23.98
N GLY A 318 -13.72 9.34 -23.20
CA GLY A 318 -13.38 10.74 -22.99
C GLY A 318 -12.61 10.87 -21.66
N PRO A 319 -12.00 12.03 -21.36
CA PRO A 319 -11.14 12.25 -20.18
C PRO A 319 -11.95 12.39 -18.88
N ALA A 320 -11.26 12.19 -17.74
CA ALA A 320 -11.69 12.33 -16.35
C ALA A 320 -13.11 12.90 -16.14
N ARG A 321 -14.02 12.06 -15.62
CA ARG A 321 -15.36 12.49 -15.20
C ARG A 321 -15.26 13.68 -14.24
N CYS A 322 -15.83 14.80 -14.63
CA CYS A 322 -16.10 15.91 -13.73
C CYS A 322 -17.21 15.46 -12.77
N MET A 323 -16.94 15.46 -11.46
CA MET A 323 -17.91 15.05 -10.44
C MET A 323 -19.18 15.90 -10.56
N SER A 324 -20.33 15.23 -10.57
CA SER A 324 -21.63 15.91 -10.61
C SER A 324 -21.82 16.77 -9.37
N ARG A 325 -22.55 17.89 -9.49
CA ARG A 325 -22.91 18.77 -8.36
C ARG A 325 -23.57 17.98 -7.22
N ARG A 326 -24.25 16.87 -7.52
CA ARG A 326 -24.83 15.98 -6.50
C ARG A 326 -23.74 15.21 -5.73
N GLU A 327 -22.76 14.67 -6.42
CA GLU A 327 -21.66 13.89 -5.83
C GLU A 327 -20.75 14.79 -4.96
N MET A 328 -20.51 16.02 -5.40
CA MET A 328 -19.79 17.03 -4.60
C MET A 328 -20.51 17.34 -3.29
N VAL A 329 -21.85 17.42 -3.31
CA VAL A 329 -22.64 17.66 -2.11
C VAL A 329 -22.60 16.46 -1.17
N THR A 330 -22.63 15.24 -1.70
CA THR A 330 -22.50 14.01 -0.90
C THR A 330 -21.15 13.94 -0.20
N GLN A 331 -20.05 14.20 -0.93
CA GLN A 331 -18.71 14.26 -0.33
C GLN A 331 -18.59 15.37 0.71
N GLN A 332 -19.20 16.53 0.48
CA GLN A 332 -19.17 17.64 1.45
C GLN A 332 -19.91 17.29 2.75
N MET A 333 -21.00 16.51 2.67
CA MET A 333 -21.70 16.01 3.86
C MET A 333 -20.87 14.97 4.61
N GLU A 334 -20.20 14.08 3.89
CA GLU A 334 -19.31 13.07 4.47
C GLU A 334 -18.12 13.71 5.19
N ILE A 335 -17.49 14.72 4.58
CA ILE A 335 -16.43 15.52 5.21
C ILE A 335 -16.94 16.21 6.48
N LYS A 336 -18.16 16.75 6.49
CA LYS A 336 -18.74 17.38 7.69
C LYS A 336 -18.97 16.36 8.80
N ARG A 337 -19.53 15.20 8.46
CA ARG A 337 -19.73 14.09 9.41
C ARG A 337 -18.41 13.63 10.00
N LEU A 338 -17.39 13.42 9.16
CA LEU A 338 -16.06 12.99 9.62
C LEU A 338 -15.42 14.03 10.55
N LYS A 339 -15.60 15.33 10.27
CA LYS A 339 -15.12 16.39 11.18
C LYS A 339 -15.81 16.35 12.54
N GLU A 340 -17.11 16.09 12.57
CA GLU A 340 -17.86 15.92 13.83
C GLU A 340 -17.40 14.68 14.60
N ASP A 341 -17.16 13.57 13.90
CA ASP A 341 -16.64 12.34 14.50
C ASP A 341 -15.23 12.52 15.10
N VAL A 342 -14.34 13.25 14.41
CA VAL A 342 -13.00 13.58 14.94
C VAL A 342 -13.09 14.42 16.21
N LEU A 343 -13.94 15.44 16.24
CA LEU A 343 -14.14 16.27 17.44
C LEU A 343 -14.69 15.44 18.61
N ARG A 344 -15.60 14.51 18.33
CA ARG A 344 -16.15 13.59 19.33
C ARG A 344 -15.07 12.66 19.90
N LEU A 345 -14.23 12.08 19.03
CA LEU A 345 -13.11 11.23 19.45
C LEU A 345 -12.09 12.02 20.27
N GLN A 346 -11.73 13.24 19.86
CA GLN A 346 -10.84 14.12 20.63
C GLN A 346 -11.39 14.39 22.05
N SER A 347 -12.70 14.61 22.19
CA SER A 347 -13.34 14.75 23.50
C SER A 347 -13.24 13.48 24.34
N GLN A 348 -13.38 12.30 23.73
CA GLN A 348 -13.22 11.02 24.43
C GLN A 348 -11.77 10.78 24.85
N CYS A 349 -10.78 11.11 24.02
CA CYS A 349 -9.36 11.04 24.37
C CYS A 349 -9.05 11.92 25.58
N MET A 350 -9.50 13.19 25.60
CA MET A 350 -9.28 14.07 26.76
C MET A 350 -9.95 13.56 28.04
N LYS A 351 -11.13 12.94 27.94
CA LYS A 351 -11.78 12.30 29.10
C LYS A 351 -10.98 11.12 29.61
N MET A 352 -10.45 10.29 28.70
CA MET A 352 -9.66 9.12 29.06
C MET A 352 -8.31 9.50 29.66
N GLU A 353 -7.66 10.54 29.14
CA GLU A 353 -6.45 11.15 29.72
C GLU A 353 -6.69 11.61 31.17
N GLY A 354 -7.81 12.29 31.44
CA GLY A 354 -8.17 12.68 32.81
C GLY A 354 -8.44 11.50 33.74
N VAL A 355 -9.04 10.41 33.23
CA VAL A 355 -9.23 9.18 34.03
C VAL A 355 -7.88 8.53 34.35
N ILE A 356 -6.95 8.50 33.40
CA ILE A 356 -5.59 7.98 33.61
C ILE A 356 -4.87 8.81 34.67
N GLU A 357 -4.93 10.14 34.59
CA GLU A 357 -4.30 11.05 35.55
C GLU A 357 -4.85 10.85 36.97
N GLN A 358 -6.18 10.72 37.12
CA GLN A 358 -6.81 10.41 38.40
C GLN A 358 -6.43 9.03 38.95
N MET A 359 -6.25 8.02 38.09
CA MET A 359 -5.77 6.71 38.51
C MET A 359 -4.30 6.76 38.97
N LEU A 360 -3.46 7.56 38.31
CA LEU A 360 -2.07 7.77 38.71
C LEU A 360 -1.97 8.51 40.05
N GLU A 361 -2.80 9.52 40.29
CA GLU A 361 -2.86 10.23 41.57
C GLU A 361 -3.39 9.35 42.72
N LYS A 362 -4.45 8.56 42.48
CA LYS A 362 -4.96 7.58 43.47
C LYS A 362 -3.92 6.52 43.81
N LYS A 363 -3.13 6.06 42.83
CA LYS A 363 -2.03 5.12 43.06
C LYS A 363 -0.92 5.72 43.91
N LYS A 364 -0.65 7.04 43.78
CA LYS A 364 0.32 7.78 44.58
C LYS A 364 -0.18 8.08 46.01
N GLY A 365 -1.49 8.29 46.17
CA GLY A 365 -2.13 8.48 47.48
C GLY A 365 -2.26 7.19 48.31
N SER A 366 -2.54 6.05 47.65
CA SER A 366 -2.70 4.76 48.35
C SER A 366 -1.39 4.12 48.80
N SER A 367 -0.25 4.44 48.16
CA SER A 367 1.05 3.90 48.56
C SER A 367 1.78 4.70 49.64
N SER A 368 1.28 5.89 50.01
CA SER A 368 1.92 6.77 51.01
C SER A 368 1.22 6.77 52.38
N GLY A 369 0.00 6.21 52.49
CA GLY A 369 -0.83 6.30 53.69
C GLY A 369 -0.72 5.14 54.70
N GLU A 370 -0.34 3.93 54.27
CA GLU A 370 -0.33 2.76 55.16
C GLU A 370 1.07 2.35 55.66
N ALA A 371 2.15 2.91 55.09
CA ALA A 371 3.52 2.56 55.50
C ALA A 371 4.15 3.51 56.53
N LEU A 372 3.56 4.68 56.80
CA LEU A 372 4.14 5.67 57.72
C LEU A 372 3.47 5.77 59.09
N GLY A 373 2.30 5.13 59.29
CA GLY A 373 1.63 5.05 60.60
C GLY A 373 2.05 3.86 61.47
N ALA A 374 2.52 2.77 60.86
CA ALA A 374 2.84 1.53 61.59
C ALA A 374 4.30 1.45 62.09
N VAL A 375 5.17 2.40 61.71
CA VAL A 375 6.60 2.39 62.12
C VAL A 375 6.86 3.31 63.32
N PHE A 376 5.91 4.18 63.71
CA PHE A 376 6.11 5.14 64.81
C PHE A 376 5.50 4.71 66.17
N GLU A 377 4.71 3.64 66.22
CA GLU A 377 4.11 3.07 67.45
C GLU A 377 4.75 1.74 67.89
N ALA A 378 5.99 1.48 67.47
CA ALA A 378 6.78 0.32 67.92
C ALA A 378 8.10 0.72 68.62
N CYS A 379 8.33 2.00 68.87
CA CYS A 379 9.56 2.53 69.48
C CYS A 379 9.33 3.51 70.64
N LYS A 380 8.27 3.35 71.44
CA LYS A 380 8.15 4.12 72.69
C LYS A 380 7.72 3.26 73.87
#